data_AF-A0A9E4D4M3-F1
#
_entry.id   AF-A0A9E4D4M3-F1
#
_cell.length_a   1.000
_cell.length_b   1.000
_cell.length_c   1.000
_cell.angle_alpha   90.00
_cell.angle_beta   90.00
_cell.angle_gamma   90.00
#
_symmetry.space_group_name_H-M   'P 1'
#
loop_
_entity.id
_entity.type
_entity.pdbx_description
1 polymer ?
#
loop_
_entity_poly.entity_id
_entity_poly.type
_entity_poly.pdbx_seq_one_letter_code
_entity_poly.pdbx_strand_id
1 'polypeptide(L)'
;MRRRLFSLALVALAGCTPMGEVQRLDASTGATAPLPTWSPGAPNPLPPARSNADMTRDFLELGFAMESGRPIANFSRFEGPIAIVPVHAPSAQAIGDLDRLIARFQAEAGIDIRRATDTTADENRITVDFVPRRQMQAMVPSASCFVVPNVDSWQDFVANRRSTAIDWTQVVQRHRAAVFIPSDTTPQEIRDCLHEEIAQGLGPLNDLFRLSDSIFNDDNFQTTLTGFDMLLLRVWYSPELHPGMTRDQVAARLPTLFNRLNPQGRGRGGTQVGITPRAWQLAIEQALSSADGLSARRESAARALALARSEGWTDNRLALSLMLVARVAPRDQGDDAMQALVQAADIYRHTPGGEVHAAHIDMHLAVQALATGQSQLALDLAQRALPYAARTENAAFLASLQFIRAEALSQLGQVDQASRLRLDSMAAARYGFGSDAAARTRLDEIARIGGAAQRYANL
;
A
#
# COMPACT_ATOMS: atom_id res chain seq x y z
N MET A 1 -11.40 99.70 -28.18
CA MET A 1 -12.00 100.32 -26.97
C MET A 1 -13.10 99.41 -26.42
N ARG A 2 -13.01 99.08 -25.13
CA ARG A 2 -14.08 98.70 -24.17
C ARG A 2 -15.09 97.57 -24.48
N ARG A 3 -15.00 96.56 -23.58
CA ARG A 3 -16.05 95.92 -22.74
C ARG A 3 -16.99 94.89 -23.43
N ARG A 4 -16.97 93.61 -23.01
CA ARG A 4 -17.59 92.99 -21.79
C ARG A 4 -19.13 93.03 -21.90
N LEU A 5 -19.95 92.00 -21.67
CA LEU A 5 -19.91 90.67 -21.01
C LEU A 5 -21.28 89.98 -21.33
N PHE A 6 -21.33 88.62 -21.36
CA PHE A 6 -22.40 87.73 -20.82
C PHE A 6 -23.82 87.82 -21.41
N SER A 7 -24.66 86.80 -21.60
CA SER A 7 -24.75 85.32 -21.50
C SER A 7 -26.10 84.97 -22.19
N LEU A 8 -26.51 83.75 -22.56
CA LEU A 8 -26.79 82.57 -21.74
C LEU A 8 -27.50 81.50 -22.63
N ALA A 9 -27.16 80.21 -22.42
CA ALA A 9 -27.99 79.00 -22.53
C ALA A 9 -28.48 78.52 -23.94
N LEU A 10 -28.67 77.22 -24.27
CA LEU A 10 -29.20 76.07 -23.52
C LEU A 10 -29.03 74.73 -24.33
N VAL A 11 -28.93 73.59 -23.61
CA VAL A 11 -29.25 72.15 -23.95
C VAL A 11 -28.22 71.32 -24.76
N ALA A 12 -27.48 70.35 -24.18
CA ALA A 12 -27.76 68.92 -23.85
C ALA A 12 -27.67 67.97 -25.09
N LEU A 13 -27.08 66.76 -25.13
CA LEU A 13 -26.89 65.62 -24.21
C LEU A 13 -25.83 64.62 -24.78
N ALA A 14 -25.44 63.64 -23.94
CA ALA A 14 -24.65 62.41 -24.18
C ALA A 14 -23.11 62.59 -24.18
N GLY A 15 -22.30 61.91 -23.38
CA GLY A 15 -22.50 60.78 -22.48
C GLY A 15 -21.16 60.04 -22.36
N CYS A 16 -20.26 60.54 -21.49
CA CYS A 16 -18.98 59.89 -21.21
C CYS A 16 -19.15 58.88 -20.08
N THR A 17 -19.03 57.59 -20.37
CA THR A 17 -18.82 56.55 -19.34
C THR A 17 -17.34 56.48 -18.98
N PRO A 18 -16.95 56.55 -17.69
CA PRO A 18 -15.57 56.39 -17.27
C PRO A 18 -15.11 54.94 -17.40
N MET A 19 -13.86 54.75 -17.83
CA MET A 19 -13.17 53.46 -17.87
C MET A 19 -13.16 52.85 -16.47
N GLY A 20 -13.71 51.64 -16.35
CA GLY A 20 -13.76 50.91 -15.10
C GLY A 20 -12.36 50.63 -14.56
N GLU A 21 -12.15 51.01 -13.30
CA GLU A 21 -11.05 50.55 -12.46
C GLU A 21 -10.93 49.02 -12.55
N VAL A 22 -9.75 48.54 -12.95
CA VAL A 22 -9.34 47.16 -12.70
C VAL A 22 -9.29 47.03 -11.18
N GLN A 23 -10.30 46.39 -10.59
CA GLN A 23 -10.26 45.93 -9.21
C GLN A 23 -9.00 45.08 -9.06
N ARG A 24 -7.97 45.64 -8.41
CA ARG A 24 -6.97 44.81 -7.77
C ARG A 24 -7.73 43.98 -6.75
N LEU A 25 -7.78 42.67 -6.98
CA LEU A 25 -8.12 41.73 -5.92
C LEU A 25 -7.13 41.99 -4.80
N ASP A 26 -7.59 42.64 -3.73
CA ASP A 26 -6.89 42.70 -2.47
C ASP A 26 -6.60 41.25 -2.08
N ALA A 27 -5.34 40.86 -2.15
CA ALA A 27 -4.89 39.58 -1.64
C ALA A 27 -5.12 39.61 -0.13
N SER A 28 -6.28 39.09 0.29
CA SER A 28 -6.53 38.83 1.69
C SER A 28 -5.49 37.82 2.15
N THR A 29 -4.49 38.29 2.89
CA THR A 29 -3.61 37.46 3.72
C THR A 29 -4.36 36.89 4.94
N GLY A 30 -5.67 36.71 4.82
CA GLY A 30 -6.52 36.08 5.81
C GLY A 30 -6.55 34.58 5.55
N ALA A 31 -5.95 33.83 6.48
CA ALA A 31 -6.01 32.37 6.61
C ALA A 31 -6.04 31.61 5.27
N THR A 32 -4.87 31.15 4.82
CA THR A 32 -4.82 30.05 3.85
C THR A 32 -5.79 28.97 4.33
N ALA A 33 -6.87 28.74 3.58
CA ALA A 33 -7.76 27.63 3.86
C ALA A 33 -6.89 26.38 4.08
N PRO A 34 -7.11 25.60 5.15
CA PRO A 34 -6.30 24.42 5.39
C PRO A 34 -6.31 23.58 4.12
N LEU A 35 -5.11 23.16 3.69
CA LEU A 35 -4.98 22.35 2.48
C LEU A 35 -5.88 21.12 2.63
N PRO A 36 -6.66 20.74 1.60
CA PRO A 36 -7.51 19.57 1.68
C PRO A 36 -6.66 18.34 2.01
N THR A 37 -7.05 17.64 3.06
CA THR A 37 -6.45 16.37 3.47
C THR A 37 -7.15 15.24 2.72
N TRP A 38 -6.36 14.30 2.21
CA TRP A 38 -6.94 13.07 1.68
C TRP A 38 -7.26 12.12 2.83
N SER A 39 -8.35 11.39 2.69
CA SER A 39 -8.69 10.28 3.57
C SER A 39 -9.16 9.13 2.70
N PRO A 40 -8.88 7.88 3.09
CA PRO A 40 -9.32 6.75 2.30
C PRO A 40 -10.86 6.67 2.23
N GLY A 41 -11.38 6.03 1.18
CA GLY A 41 -12.83 5.82 1.00
C GLY A 41 -13.41 4.80 1.99
N ALA A 42 -14.64 4.34 1.77
CA ALA A 42 -15.14 3.17 2.49
C ALA A 42 -14.37 1.91 2.07
N PRO A 43 -13.97 1.03 3.01
CA PRO A 43 -13.29 -0.22 2.67
C PRO A 43 -14.11 -1.05 1.68
N ASN A 44 -13.46 -1.54 0.63
CA ASN A 44 -14.10 -2.34 -0.40
C ASN A 44 -13.16 -3.48 -0.86
N PRO A 45 -12.67 -4.35 0.02
CA PRO A 45 -11.77 -5.43 -0.40
C PRO A 45 -12.45 -6.38 -1.41
N LEU A 46 -11.65 -7.06 -2.24
CA LEU A 46 -12.18 -8.18 -3.02
C LEU A 46 -12.61 -9.30 -2.06
N PRO A 47 -13.77 -9.95 -2.30
CA PRO A 47 -14.20 -11.05 -1.46
C PRO A 47 -13.26 -12.26 -1.62
N PRO A 48 -13.13 -13.11 -0.58
CA PRO A 48 -12.36 -14.36 -0.69
C PRO A 48 -12.88 -15.22 -1.85
N ALA A 49 -11.98 -15.54 -2.79
CA ALA A 49 -12.33 -16.33 -3.98
C ALA A 49 -11.72 -17.75 -3.98
N ARG A 50 -10.80 -18.03 -3.05
CA ARG A 50 -10.01 -19.26 -2.99
C ARG A 50 -10.82 -20.47 -2.54
N SER A 51 -10.36 -21.66 -2.95
CA SER A 51 -10.91 -22.93 -2.48
C SER A 51 -10.63 -23.12 -0.98
N ASN A 52 -11.47 -23.88 -0.28
CA ASN A 52 -11.23 -24.18 1.14
C ASN A 52 -9.97 -25.04 1.35
N ALA A 53 -9.56 -25.81 0.34
CA ALA A 53 -8.31 -26.55 0.35
C ALA A 53 -7.10 -25.60 0.33
N ASP A 54 -7.12 -24.59 -0.54
CA ASP A 54 -6.09 -23.55 -0.60
C ASP A 54 -6.05 -22.74 0.70
N MET A 55 -7.22 -22.28 1.18
CA MET A 55 -7.32 -21.54 2.46
C MET A 55 -6.74 -22.34 3.64
N THR A 56 -6.99 -23.65 3.70
CA THR A 56 -6.48 -24.52 4.76
C THR A 56 -4.95 -24.63 4.72
N ARG A 57 -4.38 -24.84 3.53
CA ARG A 57 -2.93 -24.87 3.34
C ARG A 57 -2.31 -23.54 3.75
N ASP A 58 -2.87 -22.44 3.24
CA ASP A 58 -2.34 -21.09 3.42
C ASP A 58 -2.37 -20.70 4.91
N PHE A 59 -3.46 -21.00 5.62
CA PHE A 59 -3.56 -20.81 7.08
C PHE A 59 -2.42 -21.51 7.83
N LEU A 60 -2.13 -22.76 7.48
CA LEU A 60 -1.10 -23.53 8.16
C LEU A 60 0.32 -23.02 7.83
N GLU A 61 0.58 -22.64 6.58
CA GLU A 61 1.88 -22.08 6.19
C GLU A 61 2.13 -20.70 6.79
N LEU A 62 1.09 -19.88 6.90
CA LEU A 62 1.15 -18.56 7.52
C LEU A 62 1.32 -18.59 9.05
N GLY A 63 0.86 -19.67 9.70
CA GLY A 63 0.82 -19.77 11.16
C GLY A 63 1.79 -20.73 11.83
N PHE A 64 2.37 -21.68 11.10
CA PHE A 64 3.27 -22.69 11.68
C PHE A 64 4.72 -22.55 11.18
N ALA A 65 5.06 -21.40 10.59
CA ALA A 65 6.41 -21.02 10.23
C ALA A 65 6.60 -19.53 10.53
N MET A 66 7.84 -19.13 10.77
CA MET A 66 8.28 -17.74 10.71
C MET A 66 8.73 -17.43 9.27
N GLU A 67 8.75 -16.16 8.90
CA GLU A 67 9.36 -15.66 7.64
C GLU A 67 10.80 -16.19 7.42
N SER A 68 11.58 -16.28 8.50
CA SER A 68 12.93 -16.87 8.49
C SER A 68 12.98 -18.37 8.13
N GLY A 69 11.84 -19.04 8.00
CA GLY A 69 11.70 -20.49 7.79
C GLY A 69 11.75 -21.32 9.08
N ARG A 70 11.95 -20.69 10.25
CA ARG A 70 11.91 -21.38 11.54
C ARG A 70 10.49 -21.93 11.79
N PRO A 71 10.33 -23.20 12.17
CA PRO A 71 9.00 -23.75 12.45
C PRO A 71 8.44 -23.17 13.76
N ILE A 72 7.13 -22.94 13.79
CA ILE A 72 6.37 -22.64 14.99
C ILE A 72 5.65 -23.93 15.39
N ALA A 73 5.87 -24.41 16.62
CA ALA A 73 5.31 -25.69 17.04
C ALA A 73 3.82 -25.60 17.39
N ASN A 74 3.40 -24.47 17.97
CA ASN A 74 2.10 -24.29 18.58
C ASN A 74 1.39 -23.06 18.01
N PHE A 75 0.11 -23.21 17.76
CA PHE A 75 -0.77 -22.10 17.43
C PHE A 75 -0.83 -21.10 18.59
N SER A 76 -0.73 -19.80 18.26
CA SER A 76 -0.81 -18.72 19.23
C SER A 76 -1.77 -17.62 18.79
N ARG A 77 -2.51 -17.09 19.76
CA ARG A 77 -3.40 -15.93 19.61
C ARG A 77 -3.65 -15.28 20.97
N PHE A 78 -4.29 -14.13 20.99
CA PHE A 78 -4.87 -13.56 22.22
C PHE A 78 -6.16 -14.31 22.58
N GLU A 79 -6.46 -14.43 23.87
CA GLU A 79 -7.73 -14.95 24.40
C GLU A 79 -8.42 -13.86 25.22
N GLY A 80 -9.60 -13.42 24.79
CA GLY A 80 -10.34 -12.30 25.38
C GLY A 80 -10.14 -10.95 24.66
N PRO A 81 -10.70 -9.86 25.20
CA PRO A 81 -10.64 -8.52 24.60
C PRO A 81 -9.20 -8.02 24.45
N ILE A 82 -8.91 -7.29 23.38
CA ILE A 82 -7.58 -6.76 23.04
C ILE A 82 -7.62 -5.22 23.03
N ALA A 83 -6.69 -4.60 23.76
CA ALA A 83 -6.51 -3.16 23.74
C ALA A 83 -5.34 -2.76 22.84
N ILE A 84 -5.58 -1.83 21.91
CA ILE A 84 -4.53 -1.21 21.10
C ILE A 84 -4.15 0.14 21.71
N VAL A 85 -2.90 0.29 22.11
CA VAL A 85 -2.40 1.47 22.86
C VAL A 85 -1.37 2.21 22.02
N PRO A 86 -1.74 3.26 21.28
CA PRO A 86 -0.77 4.06 20.54
C PRO A 86 -0.02 5.02 21.49
N VAL A 87 1.31 5.02 21.43
CA VAL A 87 2.19 5.78 22.34
C VAL A 87 3.20 6.65 21.58
N HIS A 88 3.92 7.51 22.28
CA HIS A 88 4.94 8.42 21.71
C HIS A 88 4.40 9.34 20.60
N ALA A 89 3.29 10.01 20.91
CA ALA A 89 2.68 11.11 20.14
C ALA A 89 2.29 10.76 18.68
N PRO A 90 1.36 9.81 18.47
CA PRO A 90 0.79 9.54 17.15
C PRO A 90 0.17 10.80 16.54
N SER A 91 0.27 10.95 15.21
CA SER A 91 -0.43 12.02 14.51
C SER A 91 -1.95 11.79 14.51
N ALA A 92 -2.75 12.85 14.39
CA ALA A 92 -4.20 12.73 14.27
C ALA A 92 -4.62 11.85 13.07
N GLN A 93 -3.86 11.91 11.97
CA GLN A 93 -4.06 11.07 10.80
C GLN A 93 -3.82 9.59 11.13
N ALA A 94 -2.72 9.26 11.81
CA ALA A 94 -2.41 7.89 12.22
C ALA A 94 -3.47 7.31 13.16
N ILE A 95 -4.02 8.13 14.08
CA ILE A 95 -5.14 7.71 14.94
C ILE A 95 -6.40 7.44 14.11
N GLY A 96 -6.73 8.29 13.15
CA GLY A 96 -7.88 8.07 12.26
C GLY A 96 -7.75 6.79 11.43
N ASP A 97 -6.55 6.52 10.91
CA ASP A 97 -6.26 5.30 10.15
C ASP A 97 -6.30 4.05 11.05
N LEU A 98 -5.78 4.14 12.29
CA LEU A 98 -5.89 3.07 13.29
C LEU A 98 -7.34 2.78 13.69
N ASP A 99 -8.16 3.81 13.93
CA ASP A 99 -9.57 3.64 14.31
C ASP A 99 -10.38 2.96 13.20
N ARG A 100 -10.10 3.31 11.94
CA ARG A 100 -10.69 2.62 10.78
C ARG A 100 -10.29 1.14 10.75
N LEU A 101 -9.01 0.84 10.95
CA LEU A 101 -8.50 -0.53 10.96
C LEU A 101 -9.15 -1.36 12.09
N ILE A 102 -9.24 -0.81 13.31
CA ILE A 102 -9.92 -1.45 14.44
C ILE A 102 -11.39 -1.75 14.11
N ALA A 103 -12.10 -0.78 13.51
CA ALA A 103 -13.49 -0.99 13.10
C ALA A 103 -13.62 -2.13 12.07
N ARG A 104 -12.66 -2.28 11.15
CA ARG A 104 -12.63 -3.42 10.22
C ARG A 104 -12.38 -4.75 10.92
N PHE A 105 -11.43 -4.82 11.86
CA PHE A 105 -11.22 -6.04 12.65
C PHE A 105 -12.48 -6.47 13.41
N GLN A 106 -13.21 -5.52 13.98
CA GLN A 106 -14.48 -5.78 14.65
C GLN A 106 -15.56 -6.26 13.67
N ALA A 107 -15.77 -5.53 12.57
CA ALA A 107 -16.88 -5.78 11.65
C ALA A 107 -16.66 -6.97 10.70
N GLU A 108 -15.46 -7.15 10.19
CA GLU A 108 -15.13 -8.16 9.17
C GLU A 108 -14.59 -9.45 9.81
N ALA A 109 -13.67 -9.32 10.77
CA ALA A 109 -13.01 -10.46 11.42
C ALA A 109 -13.67 -10.91 12.73
N GLY A 110 -14.55 -10.09 13.33
CA GLY A 110 -15.26 -10.43 14.57
C GLY A 110 -14.35 -10.48 15.79
N ILE A 111 -13.24 -9.72 15.79
CA ILE A 111 -12.29 -9.68 16.90
C ILE A 111 -12.76 -8.64 17.92
N ASP A 112 -12.75 -9.01 19.20
CA ASP A 112 -12.98 -8.06 20.30
C ASP A 112 -11.71 -7.24 20.54
N ILE A 113 -11.61 -6.13 19.82
CA ILE A 113 -10.45 -5.24 19.81
C ILE A 113 -10.91 -3.80 19.94
N ARG A 114 -10.22 -2.98 20.72
CA ARG A 114 -10.54 -1.55 20.89
C ARG A 114 -9.28 -0.71 21.00
N ARG A 115 -9.36 0.58 20.63
CA ARG A 115 -8.32 1.54 21.00
C ARG A 115 -8.45 1.87 22.49
N ALA A 116 -7.31 2.03 23.16
CA ALA A 116 -7.21 2.43 24.55
C ALA A 116 -6.13 3.51 24.71
N THR A 117 -6.26 4.33 25.74
CA THR A 117 -5.19 5.29 26.13
C THR A 117 -4.24 4.68 27.15
N ASP A 118 -4.75 3.76 27.96
CA ASP A 118 -4.02 3.00 28.96
C ASP A 118 -4.75 1.68 29.21
N THR A 119 -4.11 0.74 29.89
CA THR A 119 -4.57 -0.62 30.10
C THR A 119 -4.14 -1.11 31.48
N THR A 120 -4.96 -1.93 32.13
CA THR A 120 -4.55 -2.57 33.39
C THR A 120 -3.48 -3.65 33.15
N ALA A 121 -2.76 -4.08 34.19
CA ALA A 121 -1.69 -5.05 34.06
C ALA A 121 -2.14 -6.38 33.42
N ASP A 122 -3.40 -6.77 33.65
CA ASP A 122 -3.97 -8.07 33.23
C ASP A 122 -4.69 -8.03 31.87
N GLU A 123 -4.84 -6.85 31.25
CA GLU A 123 -5.47 -6.74 29.93
C GLU A 123 -4.53 -7.19 28.81
N ASN A 124 -5.07 -7.93 27.83
CA ASN A 124 -4.34 -8.19 26.58
C ASN A 124 -4.12 -6.87 25.84
N ARG A 125 -2.89 -6.63 25.39
CA ARG A 125 -2.56 -5.38 24.71
C ARG A 125 -1.62 -5.55 23.53
N ILE A 126 -1.78 -4.65 22.56
CA ILE A 126 -0.77 -4.36 21.54
C ILE A 126 -0.41 -2.88 21.68
N THR A 127 0.83 -2.59 22.05
CA THR A 127 1.35 -1.22 22.03
C THR A 127 1.72 -0.86 20.61
N VAL A 128 1.29 0.29 20.11
CA VAL A 128 1.74 0.84 18.82
C VAL A 128 2.67 2.01 19.11
N ASP A 129 3.96 1.76 19.01
CA ASP A 129 5.03 2.67 19.42
C ASP A 129 5.61 3.40 18.20
N PHE A 130 5.44 4.72 18.17
CA PHE A 130 5.94 5.59 17.11
C PHE A 130 7.35 6.06 17.44
N VAL A 131 8.35 5.50 16.75
CA VAL A 131 9.78 5.68 17.06
C VAL A 131 10.48 6.33 15.88
N PRO A 132 11.43 7.27 16.05
CA PRO A 132 12.19 7.82 14.93
C PRO A 132 12.93 6.73 14.13
N ARG A 133 12.86 6.76 12.80
CA ARG A 133 13.48 5.78 11.90
C ARG A 133 14.96 5.55 12.19
N ARG A 134 15.71 6.62 12.49
CA ARG A 134 17.14 6.50 12.85
C ARG A 134 17.38 5.69 14.12
N GLN A 135 16.49 5.81 15.11
CA GLN A 135 16.56 5.03 16.35
C GLN A 135 16.22 3.57 16.08
N MET A 136 15.22 3.31 15.22
CA MET A 136 14.88 1.95 14.79
C MET A 136 16.02 1.27 14.04
N GLN A 137 16.55 1.91 12.99
CA GLN A 137 17.60 1.37 12.13
C GLN A 137 18.94 1.17 12.86
N ALA A 138 19.17 1.86 13.98
CA ALA A 138 20.33 1.60 14.83
C ALA A 138 20.28 0.22 15.51
N MET A 139 19.09 -0.37 15.67
CA MET A 139 18.88 -1.67 16.30
C MET A 139 18.47 -2.75 15.30
N VAL A 140 17.63 -2.42 14.32
CA VAL A 140 17.12 -3.32 13.28
C VAL A 140 17.27 -2.64 11.92
N PRO A 141 18.47 -2.67 11.30
CA PRO A 141 18.80 -1.83 10.14
C PRO A 141 17.92 -2.02 8.91
N SER A 142 17.41 -3.23 8.70
CA SER A 142 16.62 -3.60 7.53
C SER A 142 15.10 -3.45 7.70
N ALA A 143 14.61 -3.22 8.93
CA ALA A 143 13.17 -3.17 9.19
C ALA A 143 12.59 -1.78 8.93
N SER A 144 11.49 -1.74 8.17
CA SER A 144 10.68 -0.52 8.00
C SER A 144 9.79 -0.31 9.22
N CYS A 145 9.06 -1.34 9.59
CA CYS A 145 8.32 -1.53 10.84
C CYS A 145 8.48 -3.00 11.25
N PHE A 146 8.09 -3.34 12.47
CA PHE A 146 8.11 -4.73 12.96
C PHE A 146 7.26 -4.91 14.22
N VAL A 147 6.81 -6.14 14.45
CA VAL A 147 6.09 -6.56 15.65
C VAL A 147 6.88 -7.55 16.51
N VAL A 148 6.86 -7.32 17.83
CA VAL A 148 7.60 -8.12 18.83
C VAL A 148 6.65 -8.60 19.92
N PRO A 149 6.72 -9.87 20.37
CA PRO A 149 5.88 -10.36 21.45
C PRO A 149 6.46 -10.01 22.83
N ASN A 150 5.59 -10.04 23.84
CA ASN A 150 5.94 -9.99 25.26
C ASN A 150 6.71 -8.73 25.71
N VAL A 151 6.61 -7.63 24.96
CA VAL A 151 7.18 -6.33 25.31
C VAL A 151 6.12 -5.24 25.26
N ASP A 152 6.29 -4.21 26.08
CA ASP A 152 5.35 -3.09 26.17
C ASP A 152 5.87 -1.78 25.56
N SER A 153 7.19 -1.64 25.33
CA SER A 153 7.80 -0.39 24.83
C SER A 153 9.12 -0.60 24.09
N TRP A 154 9.61 0.45 23.41
CA TRP A 154 10.94 0.45 22.79
C TRP A 154 12.07 0.10 23.76
N GLN A 155 12.06 0.63 24.99
CA GLN A 155 13.11 0.35 25.97
C GLN A 155 13.10 -1.13 26.39
N ASP A 156 11.91 -1.69 26.56
CA ASP A 156 11.70 -3.09 26.92
C ASP A 156 12.19 -4.04 25.81
N PHE A 157 11.86 -3.72 24.55
CA PHE A 157 12.43 -4.40 23.38
C PHE A 157 13.96 -4.36 23.38
N VAL A 158 14.57 -3.19 23.54
CA VAL A 158 16.04 -3.06 23.51
C VAL A 158 16.70 -3.87 24.63
N ALA A 159 16.11 -3.87 25.83
CA ALA A 159 16.59 -4.65 26.97
C ALA A 159 16.50 -6.16 26.74
N ASN A 160 15.44 -6.61 26.05
CA ASN A 160 15.15 -8.02 25.83
C ASN A 160 15.51 -8.55 24.44
N ARG A 161 16.12 -7.76 23.55
CA ARG A 161 16.34 -8.10 22.12
C ARG A 161 17.08 -9.41 21.83
N ARG A 162 17.83 -9.94 22.80
CA ARG A 162 18.57 -11.21 22.71
C ARG A 162 17.95 -12.33 23.56
N SER A 163 16.86 -12.03 24.25
CA SER A 163 16.13 -12.95 25.11
C SER A 163 15.23 -13.84 24.26
N THR A 164 15.07 -15.10 24.66
CA THR A 164 14.05 -15.98 24.10
C THR A 164 12.63 -15.58 24.48
N ALA A 165 12.47 -14.67 25.46
CA ALA A 165 11.16 -14.17 25.89
C ALA A 165 10.42 -13.43 24.76
N ILE A 166 11.15 -12.84 23.81
CA ILE A 166 10.57 -12.11 22.67
C ILE A 166 10.59 -12.93 21.37
N ASP A 167 10.87 -14.24 21.47
CA ASP A 167 10.88 -15.13 20.32
C ASP A 167 9.47 -15.67 20.08
N TRP A 168 8.86 -15.28 18.97
CA TRP A 168 7.53 -15.74 18.56
C TRP A 168 7.37 -17.26 18.55
N THR A 169 8.44 -18.02 18.28
CA THR A 169 8.39 -19.49 18.27
C THR A 169 8.16 -20.10 19.66
N GLN A 170 8.36 -19.31 20.71
CA GLN A 170 8.16 -19.70 22.11
C GLN A 170 6.80 -19.24 22.66
N VAL A 171 6.05 -18.43 21.91
CA VAL A 171 4.77 -17.87 22.35
C VAL A 171 3.66 -18.90 22.15
N VAL A 172 3.09 -19.37 23.26
CA VAL A 172 1.91 -20.26 23.24
C VAL A 172 0.62 -19.43 23.22
N GLN A 173 0.49 -18.50 24.16
CA GLN A 173 -0.62 -17.55 24.24
C GLN A 173 -0.09 -16.13 24.18
N ARG A 174 -0.78 -15.26 23.44
CA ARG A 174 -0.43 -13.84 23.34
C ARG A 174 -1.15 -13.08 24.43
N HIS A 175 -0.39 -12.27 25.17
CA HIS A 175 -0.91 -11.34 26.16
C HIS A 175 -0.45 -9.91 25.87
N ARG A 176 0.76 -9.77 25.34
CA ARG A 176 1.38 -8.49 25.00
C ARG A 176 2.14 -8.60 23.70
N ALA A 177 2.08 -7.56 22.89
CA ALA A 177 2.96 -7.34 21.76
C ALA A 177 3.20 -5.84 21.58
N ALA A 178 4.32 -5.47 20.97
CA ALA A 178 4.59 -4.10 20.55
C ALA A 178 4.83 -4.06 19.03
N VAL A 179 4.16 -3.13 18.37
CA VAL A 179 4.31 -2.75 16.97
C VAL A 179 5.13 -1.47 16.93
N PHE A 180 6.26 -1.48 16.23
CA PHE A 180 7.15 -0.32 16.11
C PHE A 180 7.03 0.30 14.71
N ILE A 181 6.60 1.56 14.65
CA ILE A 181 6.37 2.29 13.40
C ILE A 181 7.25 3.53 13.36
N PRO A 182 7.93 3.83 12.22
CA PRO A 182 8.74 5.02 12.08
C PRO A 182 7.85 6.27 12.15
N SER A 183 8.08 7.13 13.15
CA SER A 183 7.29 8.35 13.37
C SER A 183 7.50 9.42 12.29
N ASP A 184 8.63 9.35 11.58
CA ASP A 184 9.12 10.31 10.59
C ASP A 184 9.00 9.78 9.15
N THR A 185 7.97 8.97 8.87
CA THR A 185 7.64 8.52 7.50
C THR A 185 6.33 9.09 6.95
N THR A 186 5.96 8.71 5.72
CA THR A 186 4.73 9.14 5.06
C THR A 186 3.48 8.62 5.79
N PRO A 187 2.36 9.36 5.78
CA PRO A 187 1.09 8.87 6.32
C PRO A 187 0.66 7.52 5.73
N GLN A 188 0.94 7.29 4.45
CA GLN A 188 0.66 6.01 3.81
C GLN A 188 1.53 4.87 4.38
N GLU A 189 2.85 5.05 4.49
CA GLU A 189 3.72 4.01 5.07
C GLU A 189 3.35 3.71 6.53
N ILE A 190 2.95 4.71 7.31
CA ILE A 190 2.41 4.49 8.66
C ILE A 190 1.18 3.60 8.60
N ARG A 191 0.23 3.88 7.69
CA ARG A 191 -0.99 3.08 7.56
C ARG A 191 -0.68 1.66 7.10
N ASP A 192 0.20 1.49 6.13
CA ASP A 192 0.60 0.19 5.62
C ASP A 192 1.18 -0.66 6.77
N CYS A 193 2.08 -0.09 7.57
CA CYS A 193 2.62 -0.71 8.79
C CYS A 193 1.53 -1.01 9.85
N LEU A 194 0.55 -0.12 10.05
CA LEU A 194 -0.57 -0.39 10.97
C LEU A 194 -1.34 -1.64 10.53
N HIS A 195 -1.60 -1.81 9.24
CA HIS A 195 -2.33 -2.96 8.72
C HIS A 195 -1.54 -4.26 8.90
N GLU A 196 -0.26 -4.27 8.51
CA GLU A 196 0.58 -5.46 8.51
C GLU A 196 0.94 -5.90 9.93
N GLU A 197 1.56 -5.01 10.70
CA GLU A 197 2.17 -5.35 11.98
C GLU A 197 1.14 -5.66 13.06
N ILE A 198 -0.02 -4.98 13.04
CA ILE A 198 -1.10 -5.31 13.96
C ILE A 198 -1.73 -6.66 13.56
N ALA A 199 -1.91 -6.93 12.28
CA ALA A 199 -2.43 -8.23 11.83
C ALA A 199 -1.48 -9.39 12.17
N GLN A 200 -0.17 -9.18 12.00
CA GLN A 200 0.84 -10.15 12.42
C GLN A 200 0.87 -10.32 13.94
N GLY A 201 0.78 -9.21 14.69
CA GLY A 201 0.62 -9.21 16.14
C GLY A 201 -0.61 -9.98 16.63
N LEU A 202 -1.70 -9.98 15.85
CA LEU A 202 -2.92 -10.74 16.13
C LEU A 202 -2.82 -12.23 15.77
N GLY A 203 -2.08 -12.62 14.73
CA GLY A 203 -2.06 -14.01 14.27
C GLY A 203 -0.86 -14.40 13.38
N PRO A 204 -1.00 -14.47 12.05
CA PRO A 204 0.07 -14.92 11.12
C PRO A 204 1.43 -14.29 11.36
N LEU A 205 2.54 -15.02 11.15
CA LEU A 205 3.91 -14.52 11.39
C LEU A 205 4.87 -14.86 10.24
N ASN A 206 4.29 -15.15 9.08
CA ASN A 206 5.02 -15.53 7.88
C ASN A 206 4.37 -14.86 6.67
N ASP A 207 5.17 -14.66 5.64
CA ASP A 207 4.75 -14.05 4.39
C ASP A 207 5.00 -15.01 3.24
N LEU A 208 4.05 -15.07 2.32
CA LEU A 208 4.04 -16.03 1.24
C LEU A 208 3.90 -15.27 -0.08
N PHE A 209 5.01 -15.16 -0.82
CA PHE A 209 5.10 -14.53 -2.16
C PHE A 209 4.13 -15.08 -3.22
N ARG A 210 3.37 -16.12 -2.93
CA ARG A 210 2.34 -16.68 -3.82
C ARG A 210 0.93 -16.17 -3.51
N LEU A 211 0.77 -15.33 -2.49
CA LEU A 211 -0.52 -14.78 -2.06
C LEU A 211 -0.75 -13.38 -2.63
N SER A 212 -1.07 -13.28 -3.93
CA SER A 212 -1.32 -11.98 -4.60
C SER A 212 -2.47 -11.16 -3.99
N ASP A 213 -3.43 -11.82 -3.34
CA ASP A 213 -4.56 -11.23 -2.63
C ASP A 213 -4.34 -11.10 -1.11
N SER A 214 -3.11 -10.97 -0.62
CA SER A 214 -2.85 -10.87 0.83
C SER A 214 -1.84 -9.78 1.14
N ILE A 215 -2.01 -9.15 2.31
CA ILE A 215 -0.94 -8.34 2.90
C ILE A 215 0.23 -9.20 3.39
N PHE A 216 0.00 -10.48 3.69
CA PHE A 216 1.04 -11.45 4.08
C PHE A 216 1.82 -11.96 2.86
N ASN A 217 2.20 -11.01 2.01
CA ASN A 217 2.98 -11.19 0.81
C ASN A 217 3.91 -9.98 0.71
N ASP A 218 5.20 -10.25 0.84
CA ASP A 218 6.27 -9.24 0.91
C ASP A 218 6.60 -8.60 -0.46
N ASP A 219 5.62 -8.55 -1.36
CA ASP A 219 5.73 -7.87 -2.66
C ASP A 219 5.25 -6.41 -2.64
N ASN A 220 4.67 -5.96 -1.52
CA ASN A 220 4.21 -4.58 -1.26
C ASN A 220 3.09 -4.07 -2.21
N PHE A 221 2.33 -4.95 -2.86
CA PHE A 221 1.20 -4.54 -3.72
C PHE A 221 -0.07 -4.25 -2.94
N GLN A 222 -0.37 -5.06 -1.93
CA GLN A 222 -1.54 -4.90 -1.07
C GLN A 222 -1.18 -4.01 0.12
N THR A 223 -1.65 -2.77 0.11
CA THR A 223 -1.39 -1.78 1.18
C THR A 223 -2.45 -1.79 2.29
N THR A 224 -3.46 -2.65 2.18
CA THR A 224 -4.52 -2.82 3.19
C THR A 224 -4.94 -4.28 3.26
N LEU A 225 -5.37 -4.70 4.45
CA LEU A 225 -5.94 -6.03 4.67
C LEU A 225 -7.08 -6.31 3.69
N THR A 226 -6.95 -7.42 2.98
CA THR A 226 -7.88 -7.87 1.94
C THR A 226 -9.02 -8.70 2.53
N GLY A 227 -9.93 -9.17 1.68
CA GLY A 227 -10.96 -10.10 2.09
C GLY A 227 -10.37 -11.44 2.53
N PHE A 228 -9.29 -11.90 1.87
CA PHE A 228 -8.56 -13.10 2.27
C PHE A 228 -8.02 -12.96 3.70
N ASP A 229 -7.33 -11.84 3.98
CA ASP A 229 -6.71 -11.61 5.29
C ASP A 229 -7.76 -11.53 6.41
N MET A 230 -8.87 -10.83 6.16
CA MET A 230 -9.96 -10.71 7.14
C MET A 230 -10.67 -12.03 7.39
N LEU A 231 -10.89 -12.86 6.35
CA LEU A 231 -11.41 -14.21 6.52
C LEU A 231 -10.44 -15.09 7.30
N LEU A 232 -9.13 -14.98 7.02
CA LEU A 232 -8.08 -15.73 7.71
C LEU A 232 -8.09 -15.40 9.21
N LEU A 233 -8.09 -14.11 9.56
CA LEU A 233 -8.16 -13.65 10.95
C LEU A 233 -9.47 -14.06 11.64
N ARG A 234 -10.61 -14.04 10.92
CA ARG A 234 -11.88 -14.55 11.45
C ARG A 234 -11.82 -16.02 11.80
N VAL A 235 -11.18 -16.84 10.97
CA VAL A 235 -10.93 -18.26 11.26
C VAL A 235 -9.95 -18.39 12.41
N TRP A 236 -8.91 -17.55 12.46
CA TRP A 236 -7.89 -17.54 13.51
C TRP A 236 -8.48 -17.33 14.91
N TYR A 237 -9.50 -16.47 15.01
CA TYR A 237 -10.20 -16.18 16.26
C TYR A 237 -11.49 -17.01 16.46
N SER A 238 -11.71 -18.04 15.64
CA SER A 238 -12.83 -18.96 15.84
C SER A 238 -12.69 -19.71 17.18
N PRO A 239 -13.78 -19.90 17.93
CA PRO A 239 -13.75 -20.49 19.27
C PRO A 239 -13.25 -21.94 19.28
N GLU A 240 -13.21 -22.61 18.13
CA GLU A 240 -12.70 -23.97 17.99
C GLU A 240 -11.15 -24.04 17.95
N LEU A 241 -10.44 -22.91 17.82
CA LEU A 241 -8.98 -22.82 17.83
C LEU A 241 -8.47 -22.17 19.12
N HIS A 242 -7.58 -22.85 19.84
CA HIS A 242 -7.02 -22.35 21.10
C HIS A 242 -5.50 -22.30 21.09
N PRO A 243 -4.88 -21.35 21.81
CA PRO A 243 -3.46 -21.35 22.11
C PRO A 243 -2.94 -22.75 22.51
N GLY A 244 -1.76 -23.12 21.99
CA GLY A 244 -1.12 -24.39 22.31
C GLY A 244 -1.53 -25.57 21.42
N MET A 245 -2.49 -25.40 20.51
CA MET A 245 -2.81 -26.45 19.54
C MET A 245 -1.64 -26.71 18.58
N THR A 246 -1.36 -27.98 18.30
CA THR A 246 -0.38 -28.37 17.29
C THR A 246 -0.90 -28.09 15.88
N ARG A 247 0.01 -28.10 14.90
CA ARG A 247 -0.33 -27.97 13.47
C ARG A 247 -1.42 -28.93 13.03
N ASP A 248 -1.32 -30.20 13.42
CA ASP A 248 -2.28 -31.24 13.03
C ASP A 248 -3.63 -31.07 13.73
N GLN A 249 -3.61 -30.62 14.99
CA GLN A 249 -4.84 -30.28 15.70
C GLN A 249 -5.58 -29.14 14.99
N VAL A 250 -4.89 -28.05 14.66
CA VAL A 250 -5.49 -26.94 13.91
C VAL A 250 -5.98 -27.43 12.54
N ALA A 251 -5.15 -28.15 11.79
CA ALA A 251 -5.49 -28.68 10.47
C ALA A 251 -6.77 -29.52 10.47
N ALA A 252 -7.00 -30.33 11.52
CA ALA A 252 -8.22 -31.13 11.66
C ALA A 252 -9.51 -30.30 11.82
N ARG A 253 -9.40 -29.05 12.29
CA ARG A 253 -10.54 -28.13 12.55
C ARG A 253 -10.84 -27.23 11.36
N LEU A 254 -9.81 -26.88 10.58
CA LEU A 254 -9.92 -25.93 9.46
C LEU A 254 -10.97 -26.29 8.41
N PRO A 255 -11.15 -27.55 7.96
CA PRO A 255 -12.17 -27.88 6.96
C PRO A 255 -13.59 -27.49 7.39
N THR A 256 -13.97 -27.78 8.63
CA THR A 256 -15.28 -27.41 9.19
C THR A 256 -15.42 -25.89 9.29
N LEU A 257 -14.38 -25.20 9.77
CA LEU A 257 -14.36 -23.75 9.91
C LEU A 257 -14.50 -23.04 8.57
N PHE A 258 -13.69 -23.40 7.57
CA PHE A 258 -13.76 -22.82 6.24
C PHE A 258 -15.05 -23.20 5.51
N ASN A 259 -15.60 -24.39 5.73
CA ASN A 259 -16.92 -24.70 5.19
C ASN A 259 -18.00 -23.77 5.77
N ARG A 260 -17.93 -23.43 7.06
CA ARG A 260 -18.87 -22.48 7.70
C ARG A 260 -18.66 -21.04 7.22
N LEU A 261 -17.41 -20.58 7.20
CA LEU A 261 -17.05 -19.16 7.03
C LEU A 261 -16.74 -18.76 5.57
N ASN A 262 -16.43 -19.72 4.70
CA ASN A 262 -16.20 -19.52 3.27
C ASN A 262 -17.03 -20.53 2.44
N PRO A 263 -18.36 -20.38 2.37
CA PRO A 263 -19.21 -21.31 1.65
C PRO A 263 -18.93 -21.34 0.14
N GLN A 264 -18.41 -20.25 -0.43
CA GLN A 264 -18.07 -20.17 -1.86
C GLN A 264 -16.81 -20.98 -2.23
N GLY A 265 -15.94 -21.25 -1.26
CA GLY A 265 -14.75 -22.10 -1.45
C GLY A 265 -15.02 -23.60 -1.41
N ARG A 266 -16.26 -24.03 -1.13
CA ARG A 266 -16.65 -25.45 -1.04
C ARG A 266 -16.58 -26.14 -2.39
N GLY A 267 -16.11 -27.39 -2.41
CA GLY A 267 -16.12 -28.25 -3.61
C GLY A 267 -15.20 -27.82 -4.75
N ARG A 268 -14.47 -26.70 -4.60
CA ARG A 268 -13.43 -26.27 -5.53
C ARG A 268 -12.15 -27.08 -5.25
N GLY A 269 -11.52 -27.60 -6.30
CA GLY A 269 -10.21 -28.23 -6.18
C GLY A 269 -9.17 -27.24 -5.67
N GLY A 270 -8.25 -27.71 -4.83
CA GLY A 270 -7.10 -26.92 -4.41
C GLY A 270 -6.05 -26.86 -5.51
N THR A 271 -5.26 -25.79 -5.53
CA THR A 271 -4.11 -25.69 -6.42
C THR A 271 -2.94 -26.46 -5.81
N GLN A 272 -2.24 -27.27 -6.60
CA GLN A 272 -0.99 -27.86 -6.15
C GLN A 272 0.11 -26.80 -6.23
N VAL A 273 0.63 -26.40 -5.07
CA VAL A 273 1.67 -25.38 -5.00
C VAL A 273 2.96 -26.01 -4.48
N GLY A 274 4.03 -25.88 -5.26
CA GLY A 274 5.38 -26.27 -4.84
C GLY A 274 5.98 -25.28 -3.85
N ILE A 275 7.00 -25.72 -3.12
CA ILE A 275 7.79 -24.89 -2.20
C ILE A 275 8.34 -23.68 -2.95
N THR A 276 8.41 -22.52 -2.29
CA THR A 276 9.15 -21.35 -2.79
C THR A 276 10.57 -21.42 -2.23
N PRO A 277 11.63 -21.72 -3.02
CA PRO A 277 12.98 -21.87 -2.50
C PRO A 277 13.51 -20.59 -1.86
N ARG A 278 14.23 -20.71 -0.74
CA ARG A 278 14.85 -19.56 -0.06
C ARG A 278 15.79 -18.76 -0.97
N ALA A 279 16.47 -19.43 -1.89
CA ALA A 279 17.33 -18.78 -2.89
C ALA A 279 16.56 -17.82 -3.80
N TRP A 280 15.31 -18.15 -4.16
CA TRP A 280 14.45 -17.26 -4.93
C TRP A 280 13.94 -16.10 -4.07
N GLN A 281 13.49 -16.36 -2.83
CA GLN A 281 13.02 -15.32 -1.90
C GLN A 281 14.10 -14.26 -1.66
N LEU A 282 15.33 -14.68 -1.33
CA LEU A 282 16.47 -13.78 -1.14
C LEU A 282 16.77 -12.94 -2.39
N ALA A 283 16.61 -13.52 -3.59
CA ALA A 283 16.82 -12.79 -4.84
C ALA A 283 15.73 -11.73 -5.07
N ILE A 284 14.48 -12.01 -4.67
CA ILE A 284 13.38 -11.04 -4.71
C ILE A 284 13.59 -9.91 -3.70
N GLU A 285 13.87 -10.24 -2.43
CA GLU A 285 14.15 -9.29 -1.35
C GLU A 285 15.26 -8.30 -1.77
N GLN A 286 16.37 -8.82 -2.31
CA GLN A 286 17.49 -8.00 -2.79
C GLN A 286 17.14 -7.17 -4.04
N ALA A 287 16.26 -7.65 -4.92
CA ALA A 287 15.82 -6.88 -6.08
C ALA A 287 14.87 -5.72 -5.67
N LEU A 288 14.08 -5.92 -4.62
CA LEU A 288 13.17 -4.92 -4.06
C LEU A 288 13.91 -3.87 -3.21
N SER A 289 14.95 -4.28 -2.49
CA SER A 289 15.78 -3.44 -1.61
C SER A 289 16.18 -2.11 -2.24
N SER A 290 15.90 -1.02 -1.52
CA SER A 290 16.32 0.35 -1.89
C SER A 290 17.73 0.68 -1.42
N ALA A 291 18.30 -0.11 -0.49
CA ALA A 291 19.65 0.07 0.02
C ALA A 291 20.72 -0.43 -0.98
N ASP A 292 20.35 -1.38 -1.83
CA ASP A 292 21.27 -1.97 -2.81
C ASP A 292 21.41 -1.10 -4.06
N GLY A 293 22.64 -1.08 -4.61
CA GLY A 293 22.93 -0.40 -5.86
C GLY A 293 22.17 -1.01 -7.05
N LEU A 294 21.88 -0.20 -8.07
CA LEU A 294 21.11 -0.62 -9.25
C LEU A 294 21.69 -1.87 -9.94
N SER A 295 23.02 -2.05 -9.96
CA SER A 295 23.66 -3.24 -10.52
C SER A 295 23.31 -4.52 -9.74
N ALA A 296 23.41 -4.47 -8.41
CA ALA A 296 23.08 -5.61 -7.56
C ALA A 296 21.60 -5.98 -7.70
N ARG A 297 20.71 -4.99 -7.73
CA ARG A 297 19.28 -5.21 -7.94
C ARG A 297 18.97 -5.86 -9.30
N ARG A 298 19.70 -5.49 -10.36
CA ARG A 298 19.60 -6.13 -11.68
C ARG A 298 20.02 -7.59 -11.65
N GLU A 299 21.17 -7.88 -11.03
CA GLU A 299 21.67 -9.25 -10.90
C GLU A 299 20.71 -10.13 -10.10
N SER A 300 20.16 -9.61 -9.00
CA SER A 300 19.19 -10.32 -8.17
C SER A 300 17.86 -10.53 -8.89
N ALA A 301 17.35 -9.53 -9.62
CA ALA A 301 16.14 -9.70 -10.44
C ALA A 301 16.33 -10.76 -11.54
N ALA A 302 17.47 -10.74 -12.24
CA ALA A 302 17.79 -11.74 -13.25
C ALA A 302 17.91 -13.15 -12.65
N ARG A 303 18.51 -13.27 -11.47
CA ARG A 303 18.59 -14.54 -10.72
C ARG A 303 17.21 -15.05 -10.32
N ALA A 304 16.34 -14.19 -9.79
CA ALA A 304 14.98 -14.54 -9.43
C ALA A 304 14.20 -15.07 -10.64
N LEU A 305 14.29 -14.41 -11.79
CA LEU A 305 13.64 -14.87 -13.02
C LEU A 305 14.19 -16.22 -13.52
N ALA A 306 15.51 -16.42 -13.46
CA ALA A 306 16.12 -17.70 -13.83
C ALA A 306 15.62 -18.86 -12.95
N LEU A 307 15.56 -18.65 -11.64
CA LEU A 307 15.04 -19.62 -10.68
C LEU A 307 13.54 -19.90 -10.89
N ALA A 308 12.73 -18.86 -11.10
CA ALA A 308 11.29 -19.03 -11.36
C ALA A 308 11.04 -19.87 -12.63
N ARG A 309 11.84 -19.66 -13.68
CA ARG A 309 11.77 -20.45 -14.91
C ARG A 309 12.25 -21.88 -14.72
N SER A 310 13.31 -22.12 -13.94
CA SER A 310 13.79 -23.48 -13.68
C SER A 310 12.81 -24.32 -12.86
N GLU A 311 12.04 -23.68 -11.98
CA GLU A 311 10.96 -24.32 -11.23
C GLU A 311 9.70 -24.57 -12.08
N GLY A 312 9.65 -24.04 -13.31
CA GLY A 312 8.49 -24.19 -14.19
C GLY A 312 7.24 -23.47 -13.70
N TRP A 313 7.39 -22.42 -12.88
CA TRP A 313 6.25 -21.69 -12.33
C TRP A 313 5.52 -20.87 -13.39
N THR A 314 4.21 -20.72 -13.22
CA THR A 314 3.34 -19.92 -14.08
C THR A 314 2.42 -18.99 -13.26
N ASP A 315 2.77 -18.74 -11.99
CA ASP A 315 1.97 -18.00 -11.03
C ASP A 315 2.60 -16.65 -10.63
N ASN A 316 2.12 -16.04 -9.53
CA ASN A 316 2.64 -14.77 -8.99
C ASN A 316 4.17 -14.73 -8.92
N ARG A 317 4.83 -15.85 -8.60
CA ARG A 317 6.29 -15.88 -8.44
C ARG A 317 7.02 -15.64 -9.76
N LEU A 318 6.52 -16.19 -10.87
CA LEU A 318 7.05 -15.88 -12.20
C LEU A 318 6.74 -14.43 -12.57
N ALA A 319 5.49 -13.99 -12.37
CA ALA A 319 5.04 -12.65 -12.74
C ALA A 319 5.82 -11.54 -12.00
N LEU A 320 6.04 -11.71 -10.69
CA LEU A 320 6.86 -10.81 -9.87
C LEU A 320 8.30 -10.75 -10.38
N SER A 321 8.89 -11.90 -10.71
CA SER A 321 10.25 -11.98 -11.24
C SER A 321 10.40 -11.24 -12.58
N LEU A 322 9.43 -11.42 -13.49
CA LEU A 322 9.38 -10.73 -14.78
C LEU A 322 9.26 -9.21 -14.61
N MET A 323 8.35 -8.78 -13.74
CA MET A 323 8.14 -7.36 -13.46
C MET A 323 9.38 -6.71 -12.86
N LEU A 324 10.08 -7.38 -11.93
CA LEU A 324 11.30 -6.87 -11.33
C LEU A 324 12.42 -6.71 -12.37
N VAL A 325 12.63 -7.69 -13.25
CA VAL A 325 13.61 -7.58 -14.34
C VAL A 325 13.29 -6.38 -15.24
N ALA A 326 12.02 -6.20 -15.61
CA ALA A 326 11.61 -5.05 -16.42
C ALA A 326 11.84 -3.70 -15.72
N ARG A 327 11.56 -3.63 -14.41
CA ARG A 327 11.69 -2.39 -13.62
C ARG A 327 13.14 -1.90 -13.55
N VAL A 328 14.11 -2.82 -13.51
CA VAL A 328 15.53 -2.49 -13.37
C VAL A 328 16.29 -2.56 -14.70
N ALA A 329 15.61 -2.89 -15.80
CA ALA A 329 16.23 -3.04 -17.12
C ALA A 329 17.02 -1.78 -17.55
N PRO A 330 18.17 -1.94 -18.21
CA PRO A 330 18.89 -0.82 -18.80
C PRO A 330 18.14 -0.27 -20.02
N ARG A 331 18.45 0.98 -20.42
CA ARG A 331 17.70 1.71 -21.46
C ARG A 331 17.77 1.04 -22.84
N ASP A 332 18.83 0.31 -23.11
CA ASP A 332 19.07 -0.43 -24.36
C ASP A 332 18.35 -1.79 -24.41
N GLN A 333 17.74 -2.24 -23.31
CA GLN A 333 16.94 -3.48 -23.23
C GLN A 333 15.44 -3.17 -23.07
N GLY A 334 14.98 -2.05 -23.64
CA GLY A 334 13.58 -1.60 -23.52
C GLY A 334 12.56 -2.60 -24.06
N ASP A 335 12.88 -3.27 -25.17
CA ASP A 335 11.96 -4.23 -25.81
C ASP A 335 11.79 -5.50 -24.96
N ASP A 336 12.88 -6.04 -24.42
CA ASP A 336 12.84 -7.20 -23.52
C ASP A 336 12.10 -6.87 -22.21
N ALA A 337 12.33 -5.67 -21.66
CA ALA A 337 11.61 -5.18 -20.50
C ALA A 337 10.10 -5.05 -20.76
N MET A 338 9.73 -4.55 -21.95
CA MET A 338 8.33 -4.45 -22.36
C MET A 338 7.69 -5.84 -22.47
N GLN A 339 8.36 -6.80 -23.12
CA GLN A 339 7.86 -8.17 -23.23
C GLN A 339 7.66 -8.81 -21.84
N ALA A 340 8.61 -8.61 -20.93
CA ALA A 340 8.50 -9.10 -19.56
C ALA A 340 7.30 -8.49 -18.81
N LEU A 341 7.04 -7.18 -18.96
CA LEU A 341 5.85 -6.53 -18.37
C LEU A 341 4.55 -7.09 -18.95
N VAL A 342 4.47 -7.26 -20.27
CA VAL A 342 3.27 -7.80 -20.93
C VAL A 342 3.01 -9.23 -20.48
N GLN A 343 4.06 -10.07 -20.40
CA GLN A 343 3.96 -11.43 -19.89
C GLN A 343 3.52 -11.46 -18.42
N ALA A 344 4.09 -10.61 -17.56
CA ALA A 344 3.68 -10.50 -16.17
C ALA A 344 2.21 -10.07 -16.05
N ALA A 345 1.76 -9.09 -16.85
CA ALA A 345 0.39 -8.62 -16.86
C ALA A 345 -0.60 -9.74 -17.24
N ASP A 346 -0.24 -10.57 -18.23
CA ASP A 346 -1.06 -11.70 -18.65
C ASP A 346 -1.22 -12.73 -17.53
N ILE A 347 -0.12 -13.09 -16.84
CA ILE A 347 -0.17 -14.00 -15.70
C ILE A 347 -1.06 -13.41 -14.59
N TYR A 348 -0.86 -12.14 -14.23
CA TYR A 348 -1.63 -11.50 -13.16
C TYR A 348 -3.12 -11.40 -13.45
N ARG A 349 -3.51 -11.10 -14.71
CA ARG A 349 -4.93 -11.05 -15.11
C ARG A 349 -5.62 -12.41 -15.04
N HIS A 350 -4.88 -13.50 -15.17
CA HIS A 350 -5.39 -14.87 -15.04
C HIS A 350 -5.17 -15.46 -13.65
N THR A 351 -4.53 -14.74 -12.73
CA THR A 351 -4.29 -15.16 -11.35
C THR A 351 -5.38 -14.55 -10.45
N PRO A 352 -6.19 -15.36 -9.74
CA PRO A 352 -7.12 -14.84 -8.74
C PRO A 352 -6.38 -13.99 -7.71
N GLY A 353 -6.80 -12.75 -7.50
CA GLY A 353 -6.11 -11.83 -6.60
C GLY A 353 -4.97 -11.02 -7.22
N GLY A 354 -4.62 -11.27 -8.49
CA GLY A 354 -3.57 -10.56 -9.22
C GLY A 354 -4.01 -9.22 -9.82
N GLU A 355 -5.25 -8.77 -9.57
CA GLU A 355 -5.82 -7.60 -10.23
C GLU A 355 -5.08 -6.30 -9.87
N VAL A 356 -4.61 -6.19 -8.62
CA VAL A 356 -3.84 -5.03 -8.14
C VAL A 356 -2.46 -5.00 -8.78
N HIS A 357 -1.81 -6.15 -8.92
CA HIS A 357 -0.52 -6.27 -9.63
C HIS A 357 -0.66 -5.92 -11.11
N ALA A 358 -1.70 -6.44 -11.77
CA ALA A 358 -2.02 -6.08 -13.15
C ALA A 358 -2.25 -4.57 -13.31
N ALA A 359 -2.94 -3.93 -12.36
CA ALA A 359 -3.16 -2.49 -12.36
C ALA A 359 -1.85 -1.67 -12.22
N HIS A 360 -0.91 -2.13 -11.40
CA HIS A 360 0.41 -1.50 -11.30
C HIS A 360 1.22 -1.66 -12.60
N ILE A 361 1.14 -2.82 -13.25
CA ILE A 361 1.76 -2.99 -14.57
C ILE A 361 1.09 -2.07 -15.60
N ASP A 362 -0.23 -1.94 -15.57
CA ASP A 362 -0.94 -0.99 -16.43
C ASP A 362 -0.44 0.45 -16.23
N MET A 363 -0.11 0.86 -15.00
CA MET A 363 0.53 2.15 -14.75
C MET A 363 1.91 2.25 -15.41
N HIS A 364 2.75 1.21 -15.30
CA HIS A 364 4.05 1.19 -15.96
C HIS A 364 3.93 1.30 -17.49
N LEU A 365 2.99 0.55 -18.07
CA LEU A 365 2.67 0.62 -19.50
C LEU A 365 2.11 2.01 -19.88
N ALA A 366 1.32 2.64 -19.02
CA ALA A 366 0.80 3.99 -19.26
C ALA A 366 1.90 5.05 -19.29
N VAL A 367 2.91 4.93 -18.40
CA VAL A 367 4.09 5.80 -18.42
C VAL A 367 4.90 5.63 -19.71
N GLN A 368 5.05 4.40 -20.21
CA GLN A 368 5.73 4.15 -21.49
C GLN A 368 4.91 4.66 -22.69
N ALA A 369 3.59 4.50 -22.67
CA ALA A 369 2.68 5.07 -23.67
C ALA A 369 2.78 6.60 -23.70
N LEU A 370 2.83 7.27 -22.54
CA LEU A 370 3.09 8.70 -22.43
C LEU A 370 4.43 9.11 -23.06
N ALA A 371 5.50 8.36 -22.77
CA ALA A 371 6.84 8.62 -23.27
C ALA A 371 6.98 8.50 -24.79
N THR A 372 6.06 7.75 -25.42
CA THR A 372 6.03 7.51 -26.87
C THR A 372 4.91 8.28 -27.59
N GLY A 373 4.19 9.16 -26.88
CA GLY A 373 3.12 9.99 -27.45
C GLY A 373 1.80 9.26 -27.69
N GLN A 374 1.65 8.04 -27.18
CA GLN A 374 0.41 7.26 -27.24
C GLN A 374 -0.56 7.69 -26.12
N SER A 375 -0.95 8.97 -26.11
CA SER A 375 -1.68 9.59 -25.00
C SER A 375 -3.03 8.93 -24.72
N GLN A 376 -3.77 8.51 -25.75
CA GLN A 376 -5.05 7.81 -25.57
C GLN A 376 -4.86 6.46 -24.87
N LEU A 377 -3.86 5.68 -25.29
CA LEU A 377 -3.52 4.42 -24.64
C LEU A 377 -3.13 4.65 -23.17
N ALA A 378 -2.36 5.69 -22.87
CA ALA A 378 -2.02 6.05 -21.50
C ALA A 378 -3.25 6.37 -20.64
N LEU A 379 -4.25 7.08 -21.20
CA LEU A 379 -5.52 7.33 -20.51
C LEU A 379 -6.28 6.03 -20.24
N ASP A 380 -6.40 5.16 -21.23
CA ASP A 380 -7.17 3.92 -21.11
C ASP A 380 -6.55 2.98 -20.07
N LEU A 381 -5.21 2.83 -20.10
CA LEU A 381 -4.46 2.03 -19.13
C LEU A 381 -4.61 2.58 -17.70
N ALA A 382 -4.41 3.89 -17.53
CA ALA A 382 -4.54 4.51 -16.21
C ALA A 382 -5.99 4.43 -15.69
N GLN A 383 -6.98 4.64 -16.55
CA GLN A 383 -8.40 4.53 -16.21
C GLN A 383 -8.78 3.12 -15.76
N ARG A 384 -8.21 2.09 -16.41
CA ARG A 384 -8.40 0.68 -16.00
C ARG A 384 -7.81 0.38 -14.63
N ALA A 385 -6.69 1.01 -14.27
CA ALA A 385 -6.00 0.79 -13.00
C ALA A 385 -6.63 1.53 -11.80
N LEU A 386 -7.29 2.68 -12.03
CA LEU A 386 -7.84 3.55 -10.97
C LEU A 386 -8.73 2.83 -9.94
N PRO A 387 -9.68 1.95 -10.31
CA PRO A 387 -10.52 1.26 -9.34
C PRO A 387 -9.72 0.42 -8.35
N TYR A 388 -8.58 -0.14 -8.78
CA TYR A 388 -7.73 -0.97 -7.91
C TYR A 388 -6.88 -0.14 -6.96
N ALA A 389 -6.38 1.02 -7.41
CA ALA A 389 -5.71 1.99 -6.53
C ALA A 389 -6.65 2.52 -5.44
N ALA A 390 -7.90 2.82 -5.80
CA ALA A 390 -8.92 3.23 -4.84
C ALA A 390 -9.28 2.09 -3.88
N ARG A 391 -9.38 0.85 -4.38
CA ARG A 391 -9.71 -0.34 -3.59
C ARG A 391 -8.68 -0.65 -2.52
N THR A 392 -7.39 -0.59 -2.86
CA THR A 392 -6.30 -0.82 -1.91
C THR A 392 -6.00 0.41 -1.07
N GLU A 393 -6.75 1.49 -1.26
CA GLU A 393 -6.58 2.76 -0.57
C GLU A 393 -5.17 3.36 -0.76
N ASN A 394 -4.48 2.99 -1.84
CA ASN A 394 -3.10 3.39 -2.11
C ASN A 394 -3.06 4.80 -2.72
N ALA A 395 -2.84 5.81 -1.89
CA ALA A 395 -2.91 7.22 -2.29
C ALA A 395 -1.78 7.63 -3.24
N ALA A 396 -0.57 7.10 -3.04
CA ALA A 396 0.57 7.32 -3.93
C ALA A 396 0.32 6.74 -5.33
N PHE A 397 -0.27 5.54 -5.39
CA PHE A 397 -0.67 4.89 -6.64
C PHE A 397 -1.80 5.66 -7.33
N LEU A 398 -2.84 6.03 -6.58
CA LEU A 398 -3.95 6.85 -7.07
C LEU A 398 -3.45 8.18 -7.65
N ALA A 399 -2.62 8.92 -6.91
CA ALA A 399 -2.05 10.19 -7.36
C ALA A 399 -1.19 10.02 -8.62
N SER A 400 -0.35 8.98 -8.68
CA SER A 400 0.48 8.69 -9.85
C SER A 400 -0.36 8.44 -11.11
N LEU A 401 -1.42 7.63 -11.01
CA LEU A 401 -2.35 7.38 -12.11
C LEU A 401 -3.02 8.67 -12.58
N GLN A 402 -3.43 9.53 -11.65
CA GLN A 402 -4.09 10.79 -12.00
C GLN A 402 -3.11 11.80 -12.63
N PHE A 403 -1.86 11.85 -12.19
CA PHE A 403 -0.82 12.65 -12.83
C PHE A 403 -0.52 12.16 -14.26
N ILE A 404 -0.45 10.84 -14.47
CA ILE A 404 -0.33 10.24 -15.81
C ILE A 404 -1.50 10.66 -16.70
N ARG A 405 -2.73 10.58 -16.20
CA ARG A 405 -3.93 11.02 -16.93
C ARG A 405 -3.89 12.51 -17.25
N ALA A 406 -3.49 13.34 -16.30
CA ALA A 406 -3.38 14.78 -16.52
C ALA A 406 -2.36 15.10 -17.63
N GLU A 407 -1.23 14.39 -17.65
CA GLU A 407 -0.24 14.57 -18.69
C GLU A 407 -0.74 14.12 -20.07
N ALA A 408 -1.41 12.97 -20.13
CA ALA A 408 -2.02 12.50 -21.38
C ALA A 408 -3.10 13.46 -21.91
N LEU A 409 -3.96 14.00 -21.03
CA LEU A 409 -4.95 15.03 -21.37
C LEU A 409 -4.27 16.30 -21.92
N SER A 410 -3.15 16.69 -21.33
CA SER A 410 -2.35 17.83 -21.79
C SER A 410 -1.81 17.60 -23.20
N GLN A 411 -1.28 16.41 -23.48
CA GLN A 411 -0.80 16.03 -24.82
C GLN A 411 -1.92 16.01 -25.87
N LEU A 412 -3.16 15.73 -25.47
CA LEU A 412 -4.35 15.75 -26.33
C LEU A 412 -5.00 17.15 -26.45
N GLY A 413 -4.38 18.19 -25.91
CA GLY A 413 -4.88 19.57 -25.96
C GLY A 413 -5.99 19.90 -24.95
N GLN A 414 -6.32 18.99 -24.03
CA GLN A 414 -7.34 19.18 -22.99
C GLN A 414 -6.75 19.84 -21.72
N VAL A 415 -6.15 21.01 -21.90
CA VAL A 415 -5.31 21.69 -20.89
C VAL A 415 -6.06 22.05 -19.60
N ASP A 416 -7.32 22.49 -19.71
CA ASP A 416 -8.13 22.86 -18.55
C ASP A 416 -8.46 21.64 -17.68
N GLN A 417 -8.80 20.51 -18.31
CA GLN A 417 -9.08 19.26 -17.60
C GLN A 417 -7.81 18.72 -16.94
N ALA A 418 -6.68 18.75 -17.65
CA ALA A 418 -5.38 18.37 -17.11
C ALA A 418 -5.01 19.20 -15.87
N SER A 419 -5.21 20.52 -15.93
CA SER A 419 -4.87 21.44 -14.83
C SER A 419 -5.72 21.19 -13.58
N ARG A 420 -7.04 20.97 -13.75
CA ARG A 420 -7.92 20.60 -12.64
C ARG A 420 -7.52 19.26 -12.02
N LEU A 421 -7.25 18.25 -12.86
CA LEU A 421 -6.88 16.93 -12.38
C LEU A 421 -5.58 16.92 -11.58
N ARG A 422 -4.58 17.73 -11.98
CA ARG A 422 -3.34 17.91 -11.19
C ARG A 422 -3.66 18.44 -9.79
N LEU A 423 -4.50 19.49 -9.70
CA LEU A 423 -4.89 20.10 -8.42
C LEU A 423 -5.66 19.13 -7.53
N ASP A 424 -6.67 18.44 -8.09
CA ASP A 424 -7.51 17.49 -7.36
C ASP A 424 -6.70 16.31 -6.77
N SER A 425 -5.60 15.96 -7.44
CA SER A 425 -4.75 14.82 -7.04
C SER A 425 -3.75 15.16 -5.93
N MET A 426 -3.52 16.45 -5.65
CA MET A 426 -2.48 16.87 -4.70
C MET A 426 -2.74 16.40 -3.26
N ALA A 427 -4.01 16.30 -2.84
CA ALA A 427 -4.33 15.81 -1.50
C ALA A 427 -3.87 14.36 -1.31
N ALA A 428 -4.20 13.48 -2.26
CA ALA A 428 -3.75 12.08 -2.26
C ALA A 428 -2.23 11.98 -2.39
N ALA A 429 -1.63 12.82 -3.23
CA ALA A 429 -0.18 12.87 -3.42
C ALA A 429 0.56 13.27 -2.13
N ARG A 430 0.06 14.25 -1.37
CA ARG A 430 0.66 14.64 -0.09
C ARG A 430 0.58 13.52 0.95
N TYR A 431 -0.54 12.80 0.99
CA TYR A 431 -0.70 11.65 1.87
C TYR A 431 0.26 10.51 1.49
N GLY A 432 0.30 10.16 0.21
CA GLY A 432 1.11 9.04 -0.30
C GLY A 432 2.62 9.31 -0.32
N PHE A 433 3.04 10.52 -0.69
CA PHE A 433 4.47 10.90 -0.79
C PHE A 433 4.98 11.68 0.42
N GLY A 434 4.12 11.94 1.41
CA GLY A 434 4.46 12.57 2.69
C GLY A 434 4.64 14.09 2.71
N SER A 435 4.78 14.76 1.55
CA SER A 435 4.92 16.22 1.51
C SER A 435 4.46 16.84 0.18
N ASP A 436 4.17 18.14 0.19
CA ASP A 436 3.86 18.90 -1.04
C ASP A 436 5.05 18.92 -2.00
N ALA A 437 6.28 19.02 -1.48
CA ALA A 437 7.50 19.00 -2.28
C ALA A 437 7.71 17.65 -2.98
N ALA A 438 7.52 16.53 -2.26
CA ALA A 438 7.61 15.19 -2.85
C ALA A 438 6.49 14.93 -3.87
N ALA A 439 5.27 15.38 -3.57
CA ALA A 439 4.14 15.31 -4.50
C ALA A 439 4.41 16.07 -5.81
N ARG A 440 4.94 17.29 -5.73
CA ARG A 440 5.35 18.07 -6.91
C ARG A 440 6.49 17.42 -7.67
N THR A 441 7.50 16.89 -6.95
CA THR A 441 8.62 16.16 -7.57
C THR A 441 8.10 15.00 -8.43
N ARG A 442 7.12 14.24 -7.92
CA ARG A 442 6.49 13.15 -8.67
C ARG A 442 5.70 13.64 -9.87
N LEU A 443 4.93 14.71 -9.71
CA LEU A 443 4.19 15.35 -10.82
C LEU A 443 5.15 15.80 -11.93
N ASP A 444 6.24 16.48 -11.57
CA ASP A 444 7.25 16.98 -12.50
C ASP A 444 8.03 15.85 -13.19
N GLU A 445 8.27 14.73 -12.50
CA GLU A 445 8.84 13.52 -13.10
C GLU A 445 7.95 12.99 -14.24
N ILE A 446 6.65 12.84 -13.99
CA ILE A 446 5.69 12.35 -14.99
C ILE A 446 5.58 13.34 -16.16
N ALA A 447 5.53 14.66 -15.88
CA ALA A 447 5.51 15.69 -16.91
C ALA A 447 6.77 15.66 -17.79
N ARG A 448 7.96 15.43 -17.22
CA ARG A 448 9.21 15.30 -17.99
C ARG A 448 9.20 14.09 -18.94
N ILE A 449 8.58 12.98 -18.52
CA ILE A 449 8.42 11.79 -19.35
C ILE A 449 7.49 12.10 -20.53
N GLY A 450 6.34 12.72 -20.27
CA GLY A 450 5.40 13.14 -21.32
C GLY A 450 6.02 14.14 -22.31
N GLY A 451 6.83 15.09 -21.82
CA GLY A 451 7.50 16.07 -22.67
C GLY A 451 8.59 15.49 -23.57
N ALA A 452 9.11 14.29 -23.30
CA ALA A 452 10.08 13.64 -24.18
C ALA A 452 9.46 13.26 -25.53
N ALA A 453 8.23 12.74 -25.52
CA ALA A 453 7.49 12.39 -26.73
C ALA A 453 7.26 13.59 -27.65
N GLN A 454 6.83 14.72 -27.09
CA GLN A 454 6.56 15.94 -27.85
C GLN A 454 7.82 16.50 -28.52
N ARG A 455 8.99 16.38 -27.86
CA ARG A 455 10.27 16.79 -28.46
C ARG A 455 10.65 15.93 -29.67
N TYR A 456 10.39 14.62 -29.62
CA TYR A 456 10.63 13.75 -30.77
C TYR A 456 9.63 13.95 -31.91
N ALA A 457 8.38 14.30 -31.62
CA ALA A 457 7.37 14.60 -32.63
C ALA A 457 7.57 15.94 -33.35
N ASN A 458 8.31 16.87 -32.73
CA ASN A 458 8.60 18.20 -33.26
C ASN A 458 9.98 18.29 -33.96
N LEU A 459 10.74 17.19 -34.00
CA LEU A 459 11.97 17.01 -34.78
C LEU A 459 11.62 16.26 -36.07
#